data_AF-W8RFG6-F1
#
_entry.id   AF-W8RFG6-F1
#
_cell.length_a   1.000
_cell.length_b   1.000
_cell.length_c   1.000
_cell.angle_alpha   90.00
_cell.angle_beta   90.00
_cell.angle_gamma   90.00
#
_symmetry.space_group_name_H-M   'P 1'
#
loop_
_entity.id
_entity.type
_entity.pdbx_description
1 polymer ?
#
loop_
_entity_poly.entity_id
_entity_poly.type
_entity_poly.pdbx_seq_one_letter_code
_entity_poly.pdbx_strand_id
1 'polypeptide(L)'
;MKLFFLLVWGLLSLSLNGAVVRELWLAPSWGSAFGLLLIAYYSVCFFQLIRAAYRPWGLLGPRRRSGYWVCLVLLPLALWPLRSAYDIWQAGAYRLDAAEPRLSLMVFRQLLIWLQELVGYLGPILVLVAAGVGVALLLLRLLRGQVVR
;
A
#
# COMPACT_ATOMS: atom_id res chain seq x y z
N MET A 1 11.88 2.27 26.17
CA MET A 1 11.27 1.56 25.00
C MET A 1 10.91 2.50 23.85
N LYS A 2 10.19 3.61 24.06
CA LYS A 2 9.85 4.59 23.00
C LYS A 2 11.06 5.08 22.17
N LEU A 3 12.18 5.38 22.82
CA LEU A 3 13.41 5.81 22.15
C LEU A 3 13.94 4.76 21.16
N PHE A 4 13.93 3.48 21.55
CA PHE A 4 14.39 2.38 20.70
C PHE A 4 13.59 2.29 19.39
N PHE A 5 12.25 2.33 19.47
CA PHE A 5 11.41 2.30 18.26
C PHE A 5 11.58 3.54 17.38
N LEU A 6 11.82 4.71 17.98
CA LEU A 6 12.13 5.92 17.22
C LEU A 6 13.52 5.87 16.58
N LEU A 7 14.51 5.27 17.23
CA LEU A 7 15.84 5.07 16.67
C LEU A 7 15.82 4.06 15.51
N VAL A 8 15.13 2.93 15.68
CA VAL A 8 14.93 1.95 14.61
C VAL A 8 14.18 2.58 13.43
N TRP A 9 13.10 3.32 13.70
CA TRP A 9 12.40 4.07 12.67
C TRP A 9 13.31 5.08 11.95
N GLY A 10 14.08 5.87 12.70
CA GLY A 10 14.98 6.88 12.14
C GLY A 10 16.06 6.26 11.25
N LEU A 11 16.69 5.16 11.69
CA LEU A 11 17.69 4.44 10.90
C LEU A 11 17.10 3.84 9.62
N LEU A 12 15.92 3.23 9.70
CA LEU A 12 15.23 2.67 8.53
C LEU A 12 14.77 3.76 7.55
N SER A 13 14.16 4.82 8.05
CA SER A 13 13.74 5.96 7.21
C SER A 13 14.94 6.65 6.56
N LEU A 14 16.05 6.85 7.29
CA LEU A 14 17.25 7.47 6.74
C LEU A 14 17.90 6.59 5.66
N SER A 15 18.06 5.30 5.92
CA SER A 15 18.64 4.36 4.95
C SER A 15 17.79 4.23 3.68
N LEU A 16 16.46 4.11 3.81
CA LEU A 16 15.54 4.03 2.67
C LEU A 16 15.51 5.31 1.84
N ASN A 17 15.41 6.48 2.50
CA ASN A 17 15.46 7.76 1.79
C ASN A 17 16.83 7.96 1.12
N GLY A 18 17.93 7.61 1.79
CA GLY A 18 19.27 7.67 1.22
C GLY A 18 19.44 6.78 -0.01
N ALA A 19 18.92 5.55 0.04
CA ALA A 19 18.94 4.64 -1.11
C ALA A 19 18.18 5.23 -2.32
N VAL A 20 16.99 5.78 -2.10
CA VAL A 20 16.21 6.35 -3.21
C VAL A 20 16.74 7.69 -3.72
N VAL A 21 17.29 8.53 -2.84
CA VAL A 21 18.02 9.75 -3.27
C VAL A 21 19.23 9.36 -4.11
N ARG A 22 19.96 8.30 -3.74
CA ARG A 22 21.06 7.78 -4.54
C ARG A 22 20.58 7.30 -5.91
N GLU A 23 19.49 6.53 -5.97
CA GLU A 23 18.90 6.09 -7.25
C GLU A 23 18.45 7.28 -8.11
N LEU A 24 17.83 8.29 -7.51
CA LEU A 24 17.43 9.52 -8.19
C LEU A 24 18.63 10.29 -8.76
N TRP A 25 19.75 10.29 -8.02
CA TRP A 25 20.99 10.93 -8.46
C TRP A 25 21.64 10.17 -9.63
N LEU A 26 21.61 8.84 -9.61
CA LEU A 26 22.18 7.99 -10.65
C LEU A 26 21.31 7.99 -11.92
N ALA A 27 19.98 7.94 -11.76
CA ALA A 27 19.02 7.88 -12.85
C ALA A 27 17.79 8.76 -12.52
N PRO A 28 17.85 10.07 -12.86
CA PRO A 28 16.74 10.96 -12.61
C PRO A 28 15.54 10.55 -13.47
N SER A 29 14.46 10.13 -12.83
CA SER A 29 13.23 9.72 -13.49
C SER A 29 12.02 10.12 -12.66
N TRP A 30 10.86 10.25 -13.31
CA TRP A 30 9.60 10.47 -12.61
C TRP A 30 9.24 9.33 -11.65
N GLY A 31 9.67 8.10 -11.97
CA GLY A 31 9.48 6.95 -11.10
C GLY A 31 10.29 7.05 -9.80
N SER A 32 11.57 7.44 -9.87
CA SER A 32 12.41 7.63 -8.69
C SER A 32 11.96 8.83 -7.85
N ALA A 33 11.49 9.92 -8.48
CA ALA A 33 10.89 11.05 -7.77
C ALA A 33 9.59 10.67 -7.03
N PHE A 34 8.71 9.89 -7.68
CA PHE A 34 7.50 9.36 -7.04
C PHE A 34 7.83 8.39 -5.90
N GLY A 35 8.83 7.52 -6.09
CA GLY A 35 9.34 6.63 -5.05
C GLY A 35 9.83 7.38 -3.81
N LEU A 36 10.53 8.50 -3.99
CA LEU A 36 10.99 9.35 -2.90
C LEU A 36 9.82 9.94 -2.12
N LEU A 37 8.81 10.48 -2.83
CA LEU A 37 7.60 11.01 -2.21
C LEU A 37 6.86 9.92 -1.42
N LEU A 38 6.76 8.71 -1.98
CA LEU A 38 6.13 7.56 -1.32
C LEU A 38 6.87 7.13 -0.06
N ILE A 39 8.20 7.09 -0.06
CA ILE A 39 9.00 6.76 1.12
C ILE A 39 8.91 7.84 2.18
N ALA A 40 8.92 9.12 1.79
CA ALA A 40 8.70 10.23 2.71
C ALA A 40 7.31 10.13 3.35
N TYR A 41 6.28 9.85 2.54
CA TYR A 41 4.91 9.61 3.02
C TYR A 41 4.83 8.49 4.04
N TYR A 42 5.42 7.31 3.74
CA TYR A 42 5.47 6.20 4.69
C TYR A 42 6.23 6.55 5.96
N SER A 43 7.37 7.22 5.84
CA SER A 43 8.18 7.63 6.98
C SER A 43 7.38 8.51 7.95
N VAL A 44 6.61 9.48 7.42
CA VAL A 44 5.71 10.33 8.21
C VAL A 44 4.57 9.53 8.84
N CYS A 45 3.93 8.65 8.07
CA CYS A 45 2.82 7.83 8.58
C CYS A 45 3.26 6.89 9.72
N PHE A 46 4.39 6.21 9.56
CA PHE A 46 4.94 5.32 10.59
C PHE A 46 5.39 6.10 11.82
N PHE A 47 6.01 7.27 11.66
CA PHE A 47 6.37 8.13 12.79
C PHE A 47 5.14 8.50 13.63
N GLN A 48 4.06 8.93 12.97
CA GLN A 48 2.83 9.32 13.64
C GLN A 48 2.09 8.11 14.25
N LEU A 49 2.19 6.94 13.62
CA LEU A 49 1.68 5.69 14.16
C LEU A 49 2.42 5.29 15.44
N ILE A 50 3.76 5.34 15.44
CA ILE A 50 4.59 5.13 16.64
C ILE A 50 4.18 6.12 17.72
N ARG A 51 4.09 7.41 17.39
CA ARG A 51 3.67 8.46 18.33
C ARG A 51 2.26 8.20 18.89
N ALA A 52 1.33 7.71 18.07
CA ALA A 52 -0.03 7.38 18.50
C ALA A 52 -0.07 6.13 19.39
N ALA A 53 0.75 5.12 19.11
CA ALA A 53 0.83 3.89 19.90
C ALA A 53 1.37 4.14 21.32
N TYR A 54 2.26 5.12 21.48
CA TYR A 54 2.83 5.51 22.78
C TYR A 54 1.97 6.51 23.58
N ARG A 55 0.77 6.88 23.12
CA ARG A 55 -0.13 7.72 23.92
C ARG A 55 -0.86 6.88 24.98
N PRO A 56 -1.07 7.42 26.21
CA PRO A 56 -1.70 6.68 27.30
C PRO A 56 -3.13 6.28 26.92
N TRP A 57 -3.46 5.00 27.17
CA TRP A 57 -4.67 4.34 26.72
C TRP A 57 -5.95 4.90 27.36
N GLY A 58 -5.86 5.51 28.55
CA GLY A 58 -7.01 5.97 29.34
C GLY A 58 -7.43 7.43 29.13
N LEU A 59 -6.63 8.27 28.46
CA LEU A 59 -6.92 9.71 28.30
C LEU A 59 -7.62 10.08 26.97
N LEU A 60 -7.79 9.09 26.09
CA LEU A 60 -8.42 9.24 24.79
C LEU A 60 -9.40 8.09 24.68
N GLY A 61 -10.71 8.34 24.88
CA GLY A 61 -11.77 7.33 24.76
C GLY A 61 -11.87 6.73 23.34
N PRO A 62 -13.05 6.64 22.70
CA PRO A 62 -13.19 6.11 21.33
C PRO A 62 -12.31 6.78 20.24
N ARG A 63 -11.58 7.86 20.57
CA ARG A 63 -10.73 8.70 19.71
C ARG A 63 -9.29 8.18 19.56
N ARG A 64 -9.10 6.87 19.35
CA ARG A 64 -7.78 6.32 19.01
C ARG A 64 -7.42 6.63 17.56
N ARG A 65 -6.58 7.65 17.35
CA ARG A 65 -6.07 8.04 16.02
C ARG A 65 -5.11 7.03 15.37
N SER A 66 -4.83 5.89 15.99
CA SER A 66 -3.96 4.85 15.39
C SER A 66 -4.60 4.24 14.15
N GLY A 67 -5.92 4.01 14.15
CA GLY A 67 -6.65 3.48 12.99
C GLY A 67 -6.56 4.40 11.77
N TYR A 68 -6.57 5.71 11.98
CA TYR A 68 -6.36 6.71 10.92
C TYR A 68 -5.00 6.54 10.22
N TRP A 69 -3.91 6.43 11.00
CA TRP A 69 -2.57 6.25 10.43
C TRP A 69 -2.39 4.89 9.77
N VAL A 70 -3.00 3.83 10.32
CA VAL A 70 -3.03 2.50 9.68
C VAL A 70 -3.74 2.58 8.33
N CYS A 71 -4.89 3.25 8.23
CA CYS A 71 -5.60 3.42 6.97
C CYS A 71 -4.75 4.17 5.94
N LEU A 72 -4.02 5.21 6.36
CA LEU A 72 -3.09 5.95 5.47
C LEU A 72 -1.93 5.07 4.99
N VAL A 73 -1.33 4.25 5.86
CA VAL A 73 -0.28 3.30 5.46
C VAL A 73 -0.81 2.29 4.43
N LEU A 74 -2.05 1.82 4.58
CA LEU A 74 -2.63 0.82 3.68
C LEU A 74 -3.14 1.42 2.36
N LEU A 75 -3.40 2.72 2.30
CA LEU A 75 -4.06 3.35 1.16
C LEU A 75 -3.26 3.24 -0.16
N PRO A 76 -1.93 3.46 -0.19
CA PRO A 76 -1.15 3.24 -1.41
C PRO A 76 -1.14 1.78 -1.86
N LEU A 77 -1.32 0.80 -0.95
CA LEU A 77 -1.37 -0.62 -1.31
C LEU A 77 -2.64 -0.97 -2.11
N ALA A 78 -3.70 -0.18 -1.98
CA ALA A 78 -4.91 -0.34 -2.80
C ALA A 78 -4.64 -0.07 -4.30
N LEU A 79 -3.53 0.60 -4.64
CA LEU A 79 -3.11 0.83 -6.02
C LEU A 79 -2.44 -0.39 -6.66
N TRP A 80 -1.99 -1.36 -5.86
CA TRP A 80 -1.33 -2.57 -6.35
C TRP A 80 -2.20 -3.37 -7.35
N PRO A 81 -3.46 -3.72 -7.04
CA PRO A 81 -4.31 -4.43 -8.00
C PRO A 81 -4.60 -3.60 -9.25
N LEU A 82 -4.66 -2.26 -9.14
CA LEU A 82 -4.82 -1.38 -10.31
C LEU A 82 -3.60 -1.41 -11.23
N ARG A 83 -2.39 -1.47 -10.64
CA ARG A 83 -1.16 -1.66 -11.42
C ARG A 83 -1.18 -3.00 -12.15
N SER A 84 -1.55 -4.08 -11.47
CA SER A 84 -1.68 -5.39 -12.10
C SER A 84 -2.72 -5.39 -13.23
N ALA A 85 -3.86 -4.70 -13.06
CA ALA A 85 -4.86 -4.56 -14.12
C ALA A 85 -4.30 -3.83 -15.36
N TYR A 86 -3.49 -2.80 -15.14
CA TYR A 86 -2.82 -2.07 -16.21
C TYR A 86 -1.82 -2.93 -16.96
N ASP A 87 -1.00 -3.71 -16.25
CA ASP A 87 -0.02 -4.61 -16.86
C ASP A 87 -0.72 -5.70 -17.70
N ILE A 88 -1.85 -6.24 -17.24
CA ILE A 88 -2.69 -7.20 -17.99
C ILE A 88 -3.25 -6.56 -19.26
N TRP A 89 -3.73 -5.32 -19.17
CA TRP A 89 -4.24 -4.58 -20.33
C TRP A 89 -3.13 -4.39 -21.37
N GLN A 90 -1.94 -3.94 -20.96
CA GLN A 90 -0.81 -3.77 -21.88
C GLN A 90 -0.38 -5.09 -22.52
N ALA A 91 -0.38 -6.18 -21.76
CA ALA A 91 0.02 -7.51 -22.25
C ALA A 91 -1.09 -8.19 -23.10
N GLY A 92 -2.32 -7.68 -23.07
CA GLY A 92 -3.48 -8.29 -23.74
C GLY A 92 -3.90 -9.65 -23.18
N ALA A 93 -3.27 -10.10 -22.09
CA ALA A 93 -3.50 -11.38 -21.46
C ALA A 93 -3.01 -11.34 -20.01
N TYR A 94 -3.69 -12.06 -19.12
CA TYR A 94 -3.15 -12.31 -17.78
C TYR A 94 -2.03 -13.34 -17.91
N ARG A 95 -0.78 -12.88 -17.79
CA ARG A 95 0.40 -13.74 -17.79
C ARG A 95 0.81 -14.03 -16.35
N LEU A 96 0.96 -15.31 -16.06
CA LEU A 96 1.43 -15.80 -14.78
C LEU A 96 2.95 -15.76 -14.82
N ASP A 97 3.56 -14.62 -14.50
CA ASP A 97 5.00 -14.61 -14.26
C ASP A 97 5.31 -15.61 -13.13
N ALA A 98 6.23 -16.54 -13.42
CA ALA A 98 6.54 -17.71 -12.61
C ALA A 98 7.30 -17.38 -11.31
N ALA A 99 7.06 -16.21 -10.72
CA ALA A 99 7.66 -15.80 -9.47
C ALA A 99 6.81 -16.32 -8.29
N GLU A 100 7.20 -17.51 -7.83
CA GLU A 100 6.94 -18.10 -6.50
C GLU A 100 5.46 -18.20 -6.04
N PRO A 101 4.87 -19.41 -6.01
CA PRO A 101 3.49 -19.60 -5.56
C PRO A 101 3.39 -19.45 -4.04
N ARG A 102 2.97 -18.26 -3.57
CA ARG A 102 2.40 -18.16 -2.23
C ARG A 102 1.07 -18.91 -2.20
N LEU A 103 1.01 -20.02 -1.47
CA LEU A 103 -0.17 -20.88 -1.30
C LEU A 103 -1.46 -20.11 -0.98
N SER A 104 -1.38 -18.98 -0.25
CA SER A 104 -2.54 -18.15 0.09
C SER A 104 -3.20 -17.44 -1.09
N LEU A 105 -2.50 -17.31 -2.21
CA LEU A 105 -3.01 -16.64 -3.43
C LEU A 105 -3.48 -17.63 -4.49
N MET A 106 -3.36 -18.94 -4.25
CA MET A 106 -3.63 -19.97 -5.25
C MET A 106 -5.11 -20.01 -5.67
N VAL A 107 -6.03 -19.83 -4.72
CA VAL A 107 -7.48 -19.77 -4.98
C VAL A 107 -7.84 -18.51 -5.79
N PHE A 108 -7.27 -17.36 -5.42
CA PHE A 108 -7.51 -16.10 -6.13
C PHE A 108 -6.94 -16.14 -7.54
N ARG A 109 -5.76 -16.73 -7.70
CA ARG A 109 -5.11 -16.97 -9.01
C ARG A 109 -5.98 -17.88 -9.89
N GLN A 110 -6.50 -18.97 -9.33
CA GLN A 110 -7.37 -19.89 -10.08
C GLN A 110 -8.67 -19.20 -10.50
N LEU A 111 -9.26 -18.38 -9.63
CA LEU A 111 -10.45 -17.59 -9.95
C LEU A 111 -10.20 -16.63 -11.11
N LEU A 112 -9.05 -15.93 -11.13
CA LEU A 112 -8.70 -15.00 -12.21
C LEU A 112 -8.47 -15.72 -13.55
N ILE A 113 -7.83 -16.89 -13.53
CA ILE A 113 -7.64 -17.71 -14.74
C ILE A 113 -9.00 -18.16 -15.29
N TRP A 114 -9.87 -18.69 -14.43
CA TRP A 114 -11.21 -19.12 -14.82
C TRP A 114 -12.04 -17.96 -15.39
N LEU A 115 -11.92 -16.78 -14.79
CA LEU A 115 -12.60 -15.58 -15.27
C LEU A 115 -12.07 -15.11 -16.64
N GLN A 116 -10.77 -15.29 -16.90
CA GLN A 116 -10.20 -15.04 -18.21
C GLN A 116 -10.73 -16.03 -19.27
N GLU A 117 -10.89 -17.30 -18.91
CA GLU A 117 -11.46 -18.31 -19.83
C GLU A 117 -12.91 -18.00 -20.22
N LEU A 118 -13.68 -17.39 -19.31
CA LEU A 118 -15.08 -17.05 -19.56
C LEU A 118 -15.31 -15.74 -20.30
N VAL A 119 -14.59 -14.67 -19.93
CA VAL A 119 -14.86 -13.28 -20.37
C VAL A 119 -13.66 -12.66 -21.09
N GLY A 120 -12.62 -13.45 -21.34
CA GLY A 120 -11.34 -12.94 -21.86
C GLY A 120 -10.58 -12.12 -20.82
N TYR A 121 -9.53 -11.41 -21.25
CA TYR A 121 -8.65 -10.65 -20.36
C TYR A 121 -9.34 -9.47 -19.63
N LEU A 122 -10.55 -9.07 -20.07
CA LEU A 122 -11.37 -8.05 -19.42
C LEU A 122 -11.89 -8.48 -18.04
N GLY A 123 -12.17 -9.78 -17.86
CA GLY A 123 -12.67 -10.32 -16.60
C GLY A 123 -11.72 -10.04 -15.41
N PRO A 124 -10.46 -10.50 -15.47
CA PRO A 124 -9.45 -10.22 -14.45
C PRO A 124 -9.26 -8.72 -14.18
N ILE A 125 -9.26 -7.90 -15.25
CA ILE A 125 -9.10 -6.44 -15.14
C ILE A 125 -10.23 -5.84 -14.30
N LEU A 126 -11.49 -6.19 -14.59
CA LEU A 126 -12.65 -5.64 -13.88
C LEU A 126 -12.62 -6.01 -12.38
N VAL A 127 -12.26 -7.25 -12.05
CA VAL A 127 -12.14 -7.69 -10.65
C VAL A 127 -11.03 -6.94 -9.92
N LEU A 128 -9.86 -6.78 -10.54
CA LEU A 128 -8.74 -6.06 -9.96
C LEU A 128 -9.04 -4.56 -9.78
N VAL A 129 -9.73 -3.94 -10.74
CA VAL A 129 -10.19 -2.55 -10.63
C VAL A 129 -11.21 -2.40 -9.51
N ALA A 130 -12.21 -3.28 -9.45
CA ALA A 130 -13.22 -3.25 -8.40
C ALA A 130 -12.60 -3.47 -7.01
N ALA A 131 -11.65 -4.39 -6.88
CA ALA A 131 -10.94 -4.65 -5.64
C ALA A 131 -10.09 -3.44 -5.21
N GLY A 132 -9.28 -2.87 -6.11
CA GLY A 132 -8.44 -1.71 -5.81
C GLY A 132 -9.25 -0.48 -5.41
N VAL A 133 -10.26 -0.13 -6.21
CA VAL A 133 -11.15 1.00 -5.92
C VAL A 133 -11.98 0.75 -4.66
N GLY A 134 -12.50 -0.47 -4.49
CA GLY A 134 -13.31 -0.85 -3.33
C GLY A 134 -12.52 -0.75 -2.02
N VAL A 135 -11.28 -1.25 -1.98
CA VAL A 135 -10.39 -1.13 -0.82
C VAL A 135 -10.04 0.34 -0.57
N ALA A 136 -9.73 1.12 -1.60
CA ALA A 136 -9.44 2.55 -1.45
C ALA A 136 -10.65 3.31 -0.86
N LEU A 137 -11.86 3.08 -1.36
CA LEU A 137 -13.09 3.70 -0.86
C LEU A 137 -13.40 3.27 0.57
N LEU A 138 -13.21 1.99 0.91
CA LEU A 138 -13.38 1.48 2.26
C LEU A 138 -12.42 2.17 3.23
N LEU A 139 -11.13 2.23 2.89
CA LEU A 139 -10.12 2.91 3.69
C LEU A 139 -10.43 4.41 3.85
N LEU A 140 -10.88 5.08 2.80
CA LEU A 140 -11.31 6.49 2.86
C LEU A 140 -12.56 6.69 3.74
N ARG A 141 -13.53 5.78 3.68
CA ARG A 141 -14.71 5.82 4.56
C ARG A 141 -14.31 5.62 6.02
N LEU A 142 -13.46 4.65 6.30
CA LEU A 142 -12.91 4.41 7.64
C LEU A 142 -12.13 5.64 8.12
N LEU A 143 -11.30 6.24 7.26
CA LEU A 143 -10.57 7.47 7.56
C LEU A 143 -11.51 8.60 7.99
N ARG A 144 -12.60 8.84 7.24
CA ARG A 144 -13.61 9.86 7.56
C ARG A 144 -14.30 9.60 8.90
N GLY A 145 -14.58 8.34 9.25
CA GLY A 145 -15.13 7.97 10.55
C GLY A 145 -14.18 8.21 11.73
N GLN A 146 -12.87 8.33 11.46
CA GLN A 146 -11.84 8.59 12.47
C GLN A 146 -11.50 10.08 12.62
N VAL A 147 -12.03 10.95 11.76
CA VAL A 147 -11.84 12.41 11.81
C VAL A 147 -13.10 13.05 12.38
N VAL A 148 -13.00 13.62 13.59
CA VAL A 148 -14.08 14.43 14.20
C VAL A 148 -14.16 15.75 13.44
N ARG A 149 -15.37 16.14 12.98
CA ARG A 149 -15.65 17.48 12.46
C ARG A 149 -15.68 18.50 13.59
#